data_AF-A0A1F7IGC7-F1
#
_entry.id   AF-A0A1F7IGC7-F1
#
_cell.length_a   1.000
_cell.length_b   1.000
_cell.length_c   1.000
_cell.angle_alpha   90.00
_cell.angle_beta   90.00
_cell.angle_gamma   90.00
#
_symmetry.space_group_name_H-M   'P 1'
#
loop_
_entity.id
_entity.type
_entity.pdbx_description
1 polymer ?
#
loop_
_entity_poly.entity_id
_entity_poly.type
_entity_poly.pdbx_seq_one_letter_code
_entity_poly.pdbx_strand_id
1 'polypeptide(L)'
;MQTQTFNIALPKELVKKIDATAKKEYKNRSEFIREAVRKYLLMQEGNFSWDILAEPFRKYAVQKKLTQKDVLTVVNKVRNSGKNSKDSK
;
A
#
# COMPACT_ATOMS: atom_id res chain seq x y z
N MET A 1 -0.79 -3.84 24.25
CA MET A 1 0.22 -4.51 23.41
C MET A 1 1.39 -4.86 24.29
N GLN A 2 1.85 -6.12 24.28
CA GLN A 2 3.08 -6.50 24.97
C GLN A 2 4.25 -6.02 24.07
N THR A 3 4.94 -4.96 24.49
CA THR A 3 6.04 -4.37 23.72
C THR A 3 7.35 -4.55 24.49
N GLN A 4 8.38 -5.04 23.81
CA GLN A 4 9.73 -5.12 24.35
C GLN A 4 10.63 -4.11 23.64
N THR A 5 11.24 -3.22 24.42
CA THR A 5 12.24 -2.28 23.90
C THR A 5 13.58 -2.98 23.79
N PHE A 6 14.24 -2.81 22.64
CA PHE A 6 15.60 -3.29 22.43
C PHE A 6 16.43 -2.19 21.75
N ASN A 7 17.74 -2.21 22.02
CA ASN A 7 18.68 -1.23 21.49
C ASN A 7 19.41 -1.82 20.27
N ILE A 8 19.57 -1.01 19.23
CA ILE A 8 20.31 -1.39 18.01
C ILE A 8 21.30 -0.30 17.61
N ALA A 9 22.46 -0.72 17.14
CA ALA A 9 23.42 0.18 16.49
C ALA A 9 23.25 0.07 14.97
N LEU A 10 23.20 1.21 14.29
CA LEU A 10 23.06 1.29 12.83
C LEU A 10 24.16 2.19 12.25
N PRO A 11 24.64 1.93 11.02
CA PRO A 11 25.57 2.81 10.33
C PRO A 11 25.02 4.23 10.21
N LYS A 12 25.88 5.25 10.39
CA LYS A 12 25.47 6.68 10.35
C LYS A 12 24.70 7.04 9.09
N GLU A 13 25.14 6.54 7.94
CA GLU A 13 24.49 6.80 6.66
C GLU A 13 23.07 6.21 6.58
N LEU A 14 22.83 5.07 7.24
CA LEU A 14 21.50 4.48 7.32
C LEU A 14 20.60 5.31 8.23
N VAL A 15 21.12 5.79 9.36
CA VAL A 15 20.38 6.68 10.27
C VAL A 15 19.94 7.95 9.56
N LYS A 16 20.82 8.57 8.75
CA LYS A 16 20.45 9.74 7.93
C LYS A 16 19.27 9.47 7.00
N LYS A 17 19.25 8.29 6.34
CA LYS A 17 18.13 7.88 5.47
C LYS A 17 16.85 7.66 6.26
N ILE A 18 16.94 6.99 7.42
CA ILE A 18 15.81 6.79 8.33
C ILE A 18 15.20 8.13 8.74
N ASP A 19 16.04 9.12 9.08
CA ASP A 19 15.60 10.45 9.50
C ASP A 19 14.87 11.20 8.41
N ALA A 20 15.45 11.20 7.20
CA ALA A 20 14.84 11.83 6.05
C ALA A 20 13.48 11.23 5.72
N THR A 21 13.37 9.90 5.71
CA THR A 21 12.12 9.18 5.42
C THR A 21 11.09 9.37 6.53
N ALA A 22 11.50 9.25 7.80
CA ALA A 22 10.60 9.42 8.93
C ALA A 22 10.00 10.83 8.96
N LYS A 23 10.80 11.88 8.67
CA LYS A 23 10.31 13.26 8.61
C LYS A 23 9.27 13.48 7.51
N LYS A 24 9.34 12.72 6.41
CA LYS A 24 8.46 12.89 5.25
C LYS A 24 7.15 12.12 5.39
N GLU A 25 7.21 10.89 5.92
CA GLU A 25 6.11 9.91 5.78
C GLU A 25 5.57 9.38 7.12
N TYR A 26 6.20 9.71 8.25
CA TYR A 26 5.88 9.16 9.58
C TYR A 26 5.93 10.23 10.68
N LYS A 27 5.50 9.89 11.90
CA LYS A 27 5.61 10.83 13.05
C LYS A 27 6.98 10.77 13.72
N ASN A 28 7.65 9.62 13.74
CA ASN A 28 8.97 9.45 14.34
C ASN A 28 9.75 8.23 13.79
N ARG A 29 11.06 8.18 14.10
CA ARG A 29 11.97 7.07 13.71
C ARG A 29 11.45 5.70 14.15
N SER A 30 10.97 5.59 15.39
CA SER A 30 10.52 4.33 15.97
C SER A 30 9.26 3.78 15.30
N GLU A 31 8.38 4.64 14.81
CA GLU A 31 7.21 4.26 14.00
C GLU A 31 7.65 3.74 12.63
N PHE A 32 8.53 4.48 11.93
CA PHE A 32 9.10 4.03 10.66
C PHE A 32 9.76 2.65 10.79
N ILE A 33 10.65 2.47 11.78
CA ILE A 33 11.38 1.21 11.98
C ILE A 33 10.42 0.06 12.29
N ARG A 34 9.41 0.28 13.15
CA ARG A 34 8.41 -0.75 13.47
C ARG A 34 7.64 -1.18 12.23
N GLU A 35 7.18 -0.23 11.42
CA GLU A 35 6.45 -0.54 10.18
C GLU A 35 7.34 -1.22 9.14
N ALA A 36 8.59 -0.79 9.00
CA ALA A 36 9.54 -1.40 8.08
C ALA A 36 9.83 -2.86 8.45
N VAL A 37 10.10 -3.14 9.72
CA VAL A 37 10.32 -4.51 10.22
C VAL A 37 9.06 -5.36 10.06
N ARG A 38 7.89 -4.82 10.41
CA ARG A 38 6.61 -5.52 10.24
C ARG A 38 6.37 -5.91 8.77
N LYS A 39 6.55 -4.97 7.83
CA LYS A 39 6.39 -5.24 6.40
C LYS A 39 7.39 -6.27 5.90
N TYR A 40 8.65 -6.16 6.30
CA TYR A 40 9.69 -7.11 5.92
C TYR A 40 9.37 -8.53 6.37
N LEU A 41 8.95 -8.71 7.63
CA LEU A 41 8.56 -10.02 8.17
C LEU A 41 7.33 -10.58 7.46
N LEU A 42 6.30 -9.77 7.24
CA LEU A 42 5.13 -10.19 6.46
C LEU A 42 5.49 -10.64 5.05
N MET A 43 6.43 -9.95 4.41
CA MET A 43 6.94 -10.35 3.09
C MET A 43 7.69 -11.68 3.15
N GLN A 44 8.56 -11.87 4.15
CA GLN A 44 9.31 -13.12 4.35
C GLN A 44 8.41 -14.31 4.66
N GLU A 45 7.36 -14.11 5.45
CA GLU A 45 6.40 -15.16 5.83
C GLU A 45 5.45 -15.55 4.68
N GLY A 46 5.53 -14.90 3.51
CA GLY A 46 4.57 -15.09 2.42
C GLY A 46 3.19 -14.49 2.69
N ASN A 47 3.03 -13.83 3.85
CA ASN A 47 1.81 -13.15 4.29
C ASN A 47 1.59 -11.80 3.61
N PHE A 48 2.50 -11.38 2.73
CA PHE A 48 2.38 -10.21 1.87
C PHE A 48 2.16 -10.63 0.41
N SER A 49 1.19 -11.51 0.17
CA SER A 49 0.76 -11.89 -1.17
C SER A 49 -0.28 -10.91 -1.71
N TRP A 50 -0.37 -10.81 -3.04
CA TRP A 50 -1.46 -10.06 -3.69
C TRP A 50 -2.81 -10.58 -3.19
N ASP A 51 -2.93 -11.89 -2.93
CA ASP A 51 -4.17 -12.49 -2.44
C ASP A 51 -4.58 -12.02 -1.04
N ILE A 52 -3.63 -11.80 -0.13
CA ILE A 52 -3.92 -11.26 1.20
C ILE A 52 -4.32 -9.79 1.10
N LEU A 53 -3.61 -8.99 0.28
CA LEU A 53 -3.98 -7.61 0.02
C LEU A 53 -5.35 -7.50 -0.66
N ALA A 54 -5.69 -8.47 -1.52
CA ALA A 54 -6.96 -8.53 -2.25
C ALA A 54 -8.14 -8.97 -1.40
N GLU A 55 -7.91 -9.73 -0.33
CA GLU A 55 -8.96 -10.45 0.41
C GLU A 55 -10.13 -9.55 0.85
N PRO A 56 -9.89 -8.34 1.41
CA PRO A 56 -10.98 -7.42 1.75
C PRO A 56 -11.75 -6.93 0.52
N PHE A 57 -11.07 -6.70 -0.59
CA PHE A 57 -11.68 -6.23 -1.84
C PHE A 57 -12.45 -7.34 -2.55
N ARG A 58 -11.97 -8.59 -2.49
CA ARG A 58 -12.69 -9.77 -3.00
C ARG A 58 -14.00 -9.97 -2.22
N LYS A 59 -13.98 -9.86 -0.88
CA LYS A 59 -15.18 -9.89 -0.04
C LYS A 59 -16.17 -8.79 -0.42
N TYR A 60 -15.68 -7.56 -0.58
CA TYR A 60 -16.51 -6.42 -1.02
C TYR A 60 -17.15 -6.67 -2.39
N ALA A 61 -16.38 -7.19 -3.35
CA ALA A 61 -16.88 -7.49 -4.69
C ALA A 61 -18.02 -8.52 -4.66
N VAL A 62 -17.89 -9.57 -3.84
CA VAL A 62 -18.96 -10.57 -3.65
C VAL A 62 -20.20 -9.95 -3.02
N GLN A 63 -20.05 -9.17 -1.94
CA GLN A 63 -21.17 -8.48 -1.28
C GLN A 63 -21.92 -7.54 -2.22
N LYS A 64 -21.19 -6.84 -3.09
CA LYS A 64 -21.74 -5.91 -4.07
C LYS A 64 -22.11 -6.55 -5.41
N LYS A 65 -21.95 -7.88 -5.54
CA LYS A 65 -22.19 -8.65 -6.78
C LYS A 65 -21.47 -8.05 -7.99
N LEU A 66 -20.28 -7.51 -7.77
CA LEU A 66 -19.46 -6.92 -8.83
C LEU A 66 -18.83 -8.03 -9.67
N THR A 67 -18.83 -7.81 -10.98
CA THR A 67 -18.32 -8.72 -12.00
C THR A 67 -17.25 -8.05 -12.84
N GLN A 68 -16.51 -8.85 -13.62
CA GLN A 68 -15.55 -8.30 -14.59
C GLN A 68 -16.21 -7.36 -15.61
N LYS A 69 -17.49 -7.57 -15.94
CA LYS A 69 -18.24 -6.70 -16.87
C LYS A 69 -18.41 -5.28 -16.32
N ASP A 70 -18.54 -5.14 -15.00
CA ASP A 70 -18.67 -3.82 -14.36
C ASP A 70 -17.37 -3.03 -14.48
N VAL A 71 -16.22 -3.71 -14.36
CA VAL A 71 -14.89 -3.12 -14.59
C VAL A 71 -14.78 -2.61 -16.03
N LEU A 72 -15.12 -3.45 -17.01
CA LEU A 72 -15.09 -3.07 -18.43
C LEU A 72 -16.01 -1.89 -18.73
N THR A 73 -17.18 -1.84 -18.11
CA THR A 73 -18.15 -0.75 -18.28
C THR A 73 -17.60 0.59 -17.78
N VAL A 74 -16.98 0.59 -16.58
CA VAL A 74 -16.34 1.79 -16.01
C VAL A 74 -15.16 2.24 -16.86
N VAL A 75 -14.28 1.31 -17.26
CA VAL A 75 -13.11 1.62 -18.10
C VAL A 75 -13.53 2.21 -19.44
N ASN A 76 -14.52 1.62 -20.10
CA ASN A 76 -15.04 2.14 -21.37
C ASN A 76 -15.69 3.51 -21.21
N LYS A 77 -16.43 3.74 -20.13
CA LYS A 77 -17.00 5.06 -19.83
C LYS A 77 -15.91 6.13 -19.73
N VAL A 78 -14.84 5.87 -18.97
CA VAL A 78 -13.70 6.79 -18.82
C VAL A 78 -12.98 7.01 -20.17
N ARG A 79 -12.72 5.93 -20.92
CA ARG A 79 -12.06 5.99 -22.23
C ARG A 79 -12.86 6.81 -23.25
N ASN A 80 -14.18 6.66 -23.25
CA ASN A 80 -15.07 7.38 -24.16
C ASN A 80 -15.25 8.84 -23.75
N SER A 81 -15.31 9.15 -22.45
CA SER A 81 -15.30 10.55 -21.99
C SER A 81 -14.02 11.30 -22.36
N GLY A 82 -12.87 10.61 -22.41
CA GLY A 82 -11.60 11.18 -22.89
C GLY A 82 -11.49 11.30 -24.42
N LYS A 83 -12.33 10.58 -25.19
CA LYS A 83 -12.48 10.78 -26.64
C LYS A 83 -13.38 11.99 -26.95
N ASN A 84 -14.50 12.11 -26.25
CA ASN A 84 -15.42 13.24 -26.44
C ASN A 84 -14.83 14.61 -26.07
N SER A 85 -13.76 14.67 -25.25
CA SER A 85 -13.04 15.92 -24.96
C SER A 85 -11.97 16.29 -25.99
N LYS A 86 -11.58 15.36 -26.88
CA LYS A 86 -10.64 15.62 -27.98
C LYS A 86 -11.32 16.04 -29.28
N ASP A 87 -12.58 15.64 -29.48
CA ASP A 87 -13.37 15.99 -30.68
C ASP A 87 -14.14 17.33 -30.55
N SER A 88 -13.99 18.06 -29.43
CA SER A 88 -14.61 19.37 -29.21
C SER A 88 -13.64 20.55 -29.28
N LYS A 89 -12.57 20.45 -30.08
CA LYS A 89 -11.57 21.52 -30.28
C LYS A 89 -11.30 21.78 -31.75
#